data_AF-A0A260WSP1-F1
#
_entry.id   AF-A0A260WSP1-F1
#
_cell.length_a   1.000
_cell.length_b   1.000
_cell.length_c   1.000
_cell.angle_alpha   90.00
_cell.angle_beta   90.00
_cell.angle_gamma   90.00
#
_symmetry.space_group_name_H-M   'P 1'
#
loop_
_entity.id
_entity.type
_entity.pdbx_description
1 polymer ?
#
loop_
_entity_poly.entity_id
_entity_poly.type
_entity_poly.pdbx_seq_one_letter_code
_entity_poly.pdbx_strand_id
1 'polypeptide(L)' 'MLINDTRDGRSALLVYSALDRLHTCVGRDQPWIVVPITFLPAIEEVAHFDLVLLDVVVPDKASAS' A
#
# COMPACT_ATOMS: atom_id res chain seq x y z
N MET A 1 -0.81 -6.01 -0.56
CA MET A 1 -0.87 -4.68 -1.20
C MET A 1 -2.00 -3.92 -0.54
N LEU A 2 -1.79 -2.66 -0.19
CA LEU A 2 -2.78 -1.83 0.51
C LEU A 2 -3.01 -0.55 -0.30
N ILE A 3 -4.25 -0.05 -0.35
CA ILE A 3 -4.58 1.26 -0.92
C ILE A 3 -4.86 2.20 0.25
N ASN A 4 -4.22 3.37 0.26
CA ASN A 4 -4.44 4.40 1.27
C ASN A 4 -4.57 5.77 0.63
N ASP A 5 -5.42 6.63 1.18
CA ASP A 5 -5.45 8.04 0.84
C ASP A 5 -4.21 8.77 1.41
N THR A 6 -3.61 9.61 0.60
CA THR A 6 -2.57 10.53 1.05
C THR A 6 -3.23 11.77 1.66
N ARG A 7 -2.48 12.52 2.48
CA ARG A 7 -2.97 13.79 3.04
C ARG A 7 -3.37 14.83 1.97
N ASP A 8 -2.87 14.68 0.75
CA ASP A 8 -3.20 15.51 -0.42
C ASP A 8 -4.47 15.03 -1.15
N GLY A 9 -5.13 13.97 -0.67
CA GLY A 9 -6.36 13.42 -1.25
C GLY A 9 -6.14 12.41 -2.39
N ARG A 10 -4.89 12.10 -2.73
CA ARG A 10 -4.55 11.11 -3.77
C ARG A 10 -4.58 9.69 -3.24
N SER A 11 -4.96 8.73 -4.05
CA SER A 11 -4.91 7.30 -3.69
C SER A 11 -3.52 6.74 -3.97
N ALA A 12 -2.90 6.14 -2.96
CA ALA A 12 -1.58 5.54 -3.06
C ALA A 12 -1.64 4.02 -2.84
N LEU A 13 -0.94 3.31 -3.71
CA LEU A 13 -0.72 1.89 -3.61
C LEU A 13 0.58 1.59 -2.88
N LEU A 14 0.47 0.92 -1.73
CA LEU A 14 1.62 0.52 -0.93
C LEU A 14 2.12 -0.85 -1.36
N VAL A 15 3.36 -0.88 -1.83
CA VAL A 15 4.09 -2.08 -2.24
C VAL A 15 5.27 -2.27 -1.29
N TYR A 16 5.58 -3.52 -0.97
CA TYR A 16 6.68 -3.87 -0.08
C TYR A 16 7.61 -4.83 -0.79
N SER A 17 8.91 -4.56 -0.73
CA SER A 17 9.93 -5.39 -1.37
C SER A 17 10.11 -6.73 -0.65
N ALA A 18 9.73 -6.80 0.63
CA ALA A 18 9.84 -7.99 1.46
C ALA A 18 8.66 -8.11 2.43
N LEU A 19 8.31 -9.36 2.76
CA LEU A 19 7.26 -9.68 3.73
C LEU A 19 7.56 -9.15 5.13
N ASP A 20 8.83 -9.17 5.55
CA ASP A 20 9.26 -8.63 6.85
C ASP A 20 8.97 -7.11 6.97
N ARG A 21 9.24 -6.37 5.89
CA ARG A 21 8.93 -4.93 5.82
C ARG A 21 7.44 -4.67 5.86
N LEU A 22 6.64 -5.47 5.17
CA LEU A 22 5.17 -5.39 5.25
C LEU A 22 4.68 -5.55 6.69
N HIS A 23 5.13 -6.61 7.39
CA HIS A 23 4.73 -6.84 8.78
C HIS A 23 5.15 -5.71 9.72
N THR A 24 6.34 -5.16 9.51
CA THR A 24 6.86 -4.05 10.31
C THR A 24 6.12 -2.73 10.03
N CYS A 25 5.73 -2.48 8.78
CA CYS A 25 5.12 -1.22 8.36
C CYS A 25 3.60 -1.17 8.50
N VAL A 26 2.91 -2.33 8.47
CA VAL A 26 1.44 -2.40 8.41
C VAL A 26 0.85 -3.27 9.54
N GLY A 27 1.66 -4.14 10.14
CA GLY A 27 1.20 -5.12 11.13
C GLY A 27 1.01 -6.53 10.55
N ARG A 28 0.93 -7.52 11.44
CA ARG A 28 0.97 -8.95 11.08
C ARG A 28 -0.36 -9.54 10.59
N ASP A 29 -1.48 -8.85 10.82
CA ASP A 29 -2.82 -9.41 10.62
C ASP A 29 -3.44 -9.05 9.26
N GLN A 30 -2.85 -8.10 8.52
CA GLN A 30 -3.40 -7.66 7.24
C GLN A 30 -3.16 -8.68 6.12
N PRO A 31 -4.18 -9.05 5.32
CA PRO A 31 -4.01 -9.93 4.19
C PRO A 31 -3.18 -9.25 3.11
N TRP A 32 -2.28 -10.03 2.49
CA TRP A 32 -1.42 -9.55 1.43
C TRP A 32 -1.25 -10.59 0.33
N ILE A 33 -0.80 -10.12 -0.82
CA ILE A 33 -0.50 -10.91 -2.00
C ILE A 33 0.83 -10.44 -2.59
N VAL A 34 1.61 -11.36 -3.12
CA VAL A 34 2.77 -11.08 -3.97
C VAL A 34 2.33 -11.19 -5.42
N VAL A 35 2.57 -10.13 -6.17
CA VAL A 35 2.33 -10.08 -7.62
C VAL A 35 3.57 -9.58 -8.33
N PRO A 36 3.84 -10.03 -9.57
CA PRO A 36 4.89 -9.46 -10.40
C PRO A 36 4.64 -7.96 -10.63
N ILE A 37 5.71 -7.16 -10.72
CA ILE A 37 5.60 -5.72 -11.02
C ILE A 37 4.86 -5.45 -12.34
N THR A 38 4.92 -6.40 -13.28
CA THR A 38 4.24 -6.34 -14.58
C THR A 38 2.72 -6.37 -14.47
N PHE A 39 2.16 -6.75 -13.31
CA PHE A 39 0.73 -6.71 -13.05
C PHE A 39 0.22 -5.34 -12.59
N LEU A 40 1.10 -4.39 -12.28
CA LEU A 40 0.69 -3.04 -11.83
C LEU A 40 -0.32 -2.35 -12.76
N PRO A 41 -0.18 -2.39 -14.11
CA PRO A 41 -1.15 -1.77 -15.01
C PRO A 41 -2.54 -2.38 -14.86
N ALA A 42 -2.64 -3.71 -14.72
CA ALA A 42 -3.92 -4.38 -14.55
C ALA A 42 -4.58 -4.04 -13.20
N ILE A 43 -3.78 -3.69 -12.20
CA ILE A 43 -4.29 -3.30 -10.88
C ILE A 43 -4.73 -1.84 -10.90
N GLU A 44 -4.01 -0.97 -11.61
CA GLU A 44 -4.38 0.43 -11.80
C GLU A 44 -5.73 0.59 -12.52
N GLU A 45 -5.98 -0.22 -13.55
CA GLU A 45 -7.26 -0.28 -14.27
C GLU A 45 -8.48 -0.57 -13.36
N VAL A 46 -8.28 -1.27 -12.24
CA VAL A 46 -9.35 -1.67 -11.32
C VAL A 46 -9.42 -0.76 -10.09
N ALA A 47 -8.27 -0.36 -9.56
CA ALA A 47 -8.15 0.32 -8.29
C ALA A 47 -7.98 1.84 -8.41
N HIS A 48 -7.65 2.36 -9.60
CA HIS A 48 -7.50 3.79 -9.90
C HIS A 48 -6.66 4.54 -8.86
N PHE A 49 -5.44 4.07 -8.61
CA PHE A 49 -4.49 4.76 -7.73
C PHE A 49 -3.62 5.75 -8.52
N ASP A 50 -3.27 6.86 -7.89
CA ASP A 50 -2.43 7.91 -8.47
C ASP A 50 -0.94 7.68 -8.24
N LEU A 51 -0.59 6.92 -7.20
CA LEU A 51 0.77 6.80 -6.69
C LEU A 51 1.09 5.35 -6.35
N VAL A 52 2.35 4.96 -6.55
CA VAL A 52 2.92 3.72 -5.99
C VAL A 52 4.00 4.11 -5.00
N LEU A 53 3.84 3.71 -3.75
CA LEU A 53 4.80 3.97 -2.67
C LEU A 53 5.44 2.64 -2.25
N LEU A 54 6.77 2.61 -2.27
CA LEU A 54 7.56 1.43 -1.94
C LEU A 54 8.12 1.53 -0.53
N ASP A 55 7.91 0.48 0.27
CA ASP A 55 8.51 0.31 1.61
C ASP A 55 8.25 1.51 2.56
N VAL A 56 7.08 2.13 2.45
CA VAL A 56 6.66 3.24 3.33
C VAL A 56 6.04 2.70 4.61
N VAL A 57 6.47 3.27 5.74
CA VAL A 57 5.86 3.05 7.05
C VAL A 57 4.53 3.79 7.08
N VAL A 58 3.43 3.05 7.28
CA VAL A 58 2.12 3.66 7.51
C VAL A 58 2.11 4.14 8.95
N PRO A 59 1.96 5.44 9.23
CA PRO A 59 1.78 5.88 10.61
C PRO A 59 0.53 5.20 11.17
N ASP A 60 0.63 4.68 12.39
CA ASP A 60 -0.52 4.14 13.12
C ASP A 60 -1.66 5.16 13.04
N LYS A 61 -2.90 4.70 12.81
CA LYS A 61 -4.10 5.57 12.76
C LYS A 61 -4.36 6.18 14.15
N ALA A 62 -3.46 7.04 14.63
CA ALA A 62 -3.68 7.92 15.75
C ALA A 62 -4.63 9.03 15.28
N SER A 63 -5.93 8.74 15.44
CA SER A 63 -7.02 9.70 15.61
C SER A 63 -7.12 10.83 14.57
N ALA A 64 -7.77 10.55 13.44
CA ALA A 64 -8.56 11.59 12.77
C ALA A 64 -9.94 11.59 13.44
N SER A 65 -10.08 12.42 14.48
CA SER A 65 -11.37 12.85 15.05
C SER A 65 -12.10 13.79 14.12
#